data_AF-A0A4P5XV79-F1
#
_entry.id   AF-A0A4P5XV79-F1
#
_cell.length_a   1.000
_cell.length_b   1.000
_cell.length_c   1.000
_cell.angle_alpha   90.00
_cell.angle_beta   90.00
_cell.angle_gamma   90.00
#
_symmetry.space_group_name_H-M   'P 1'
#
loop_
_entity.id
_entity.type
_entity.pdbx_description
1 polymer ?
#
loop_
_entity_poly.entity_id
_entity_poly.type
_entity_poly.pdbx_seq_one_letter_code
_entity_poly.pdbx_strand_id
1 'polypeptide(L)'
;MKLAHFTLALIAGTVFVNFASAADAVDPIAAIAAANWGKAIGAGLACGLAAIGAGVGIGRIGGSAVESIARQPEMATRIFINMILTAALVEGVALFAVVAGFLNFK
;
A
#
# COMPACT_ATOMS: atom_id res chain seq x y z
N MET A 1 -1.79 -23.92 -9.49
CA MET A 1 -2.05 -22.45 -9.52
C MET A 1 -2.05 -21.74 -8.15
N LYS A 2 -2.11 -22.44 -7.00
CA LYS A 2 -2.07 -21.81 -5.65
C LYS A 2 -0.67 -21.34 -5.18
N LEU A 3 0.41 -21.81 -5.81
CA LEU A 3 1.77 -21.52 -5.37
C LEU A 3 2.28 -20.14 -5.84
N ALA A 4 1.97 -19.73 -7.08
CA ALA A 4 2.46 -18.46 -7.65
C ALA A 4 1.89 -17.20 -6.97
N HIS A 5 0.66 -17.27 -6.45
CA HIS A 5 0.05 -16.18 -5.69
C HIS A 5 0.67 -16.01 -4.30
N PHE A 6 1.12 -17.12 -3.70
CA PHE A 6 1.77 -17.11 -2.39
C PHE A 6 3.22 -16.60 -2.48
N THR A 7 3.93 -16.91 -3.57
CA THR A 7 5.28 -16.39 -3.81
C THR A 7 5.29 -14.89 -4.13
N LEU A 8 4.29 -14.38 -4.84
CA LEU A 8 4.17 -12.95 -5.12
C LEU A 8 3.86 -12.13 -3.85
N ALA A 9 3.06 -12.69 -2.93
CA ALA A 9 2.81 -12.11 -1.61
C ALA A 9 4.07 -12.10 -0.74
N LEU A 10 4.91 -13.15 -0.83
CA LEU A 10 6.20 -13.22 -0.12
C LEU A 10 7.23 -12.23 -0.68
N ILE A 11 7.28 -12.07 -2.02
CA ILE A 11 8.20 -11.11 -2.67
C ILE A 11 7.82 -9.67 -2.30
N ALA A 12 6.52 -9.33 -2.32
CA ALA A 12 6.04 -8.05 -1.81
C ALA A 12 6.46 -7.85 -0.35
N GLY A 13 6.29 -8.86 0.51
CA GLY A 13 6.74 -8.85 1.91
C GLY A 13 8.26 -8.67 2.09
N THR A 14 9.09 -9.32 1.26
CA THR A 14 10.56 -9.22 1.33
C THR A 14 11.12 -7.89 0.83
N VAL A 15 10.39 -7.16 -0.02
CA VAL A 15 10.77 -5.79 -0.41
C VAL A 15 10.56 -4.80 0.75
N PHE A 16 9.64 -5.09 1.68
CA PHE A 16 9.46 -4.29 2.90
C PHE A 16 10.53 -4.55 3.97
N VAL A 17 11.20 -5.70 3.98
CA VAL A 17 12.18 -6.07 5.02
C VAL A 17 13.62 -5.70 4.63
N ASN A 18 13.96 -5.66 3.34
CA ASN A 18 15.36 -5.49 2.89
C ASN A 18 15.95 -4.06 2.93
N PHE A 19 15.17 -3.03 3.26
CA PHE A 19 15.72 -1.68 3.45
C PHE A 19 16.08 -1.37 4.91
N ALA A 20 15.88 -2.30 5.84
CA ALA A 20 16.10 -2.09 7.27
C ALA A 20 17.42 -2.68 7.83
N SER A 21 18.38 -3.13 7.02
CA SER A 21 19.65 -3.64 7.56
C SER A 21 20.92 -3.29 6.75
N ALA A 22 21.10 -2.01 6.41
CA ALA A 22 22.46 -1.51 6.17
C ALA A 22 23.03 -1.03 7.51
N ALA A 23 23.48 -1.99 8.31
CA ALA A 23 24.28 -1.77 9.50
C ALA A 23 25.77 -1.65 9.10
N ASP A 24 26.50 -0.87 9.91
CA ASP A 24 27.93 -1.04 10.23
C ASP A 24 28.99 -0.31 9.39
N ALA A 25 29.65 0.65 10.06
CA ALA A 25 31.00 1.21 9.82
C ALA A 25 31.20 2.37 8.82
N VAL A 26 30.69 3.58 9.12
CA VAL A 26 31.23 4.89 8.63
C VAL A 26 31.00 5.95 9.72
N ASP A 27 31.85 6.98 9.82
CA ASP A 27 31.91 8.04 10.84
C ASP A 27 30.58 8.43 11.54
N PRO A 28 30.56 8.58 12.88
CA PRO A 28 29.32 8.68 13.66
C PRO A 28 28.43 9.88 13.30
N ILE A 29 28.98 10.97 12.74
CA ILE A 29 28.19 12.13 12.29
C ILE A 29 27.64 11.94 10.87
N ALA A 30 28.41 11.32 9.97
CA ALA A 30 27.99 11.05 8.59
C ALA A 30 26.98 9.88 8.52
N ALA A 31 27.16 8.86 9.35
CA ALA A 31 26.26 7.71 9.41
C ALA A 31 24.87 8.05 9.97
N ILE A 32 24.78 8.93 10.98
CA ILE A 32 23.50 9.39 11.52
C ILE A 32 22.74 10.23 10.48
N ALA A 33 23.45 11.10 9.76
CA ALA A 33 22.85 11.87 8.67
C ALA A 33 22.34 10.93 7.57
N ALA A 34 23.20 10.07 7.02
CA ALA A 34 22.84 9.13 5.95
C ALA A 34 21.67 8.20 6.34
N ALA A 35 21.62 7.73 7.59
CA ALA A 35 20.53 6.89 8.11
C ALA A 35 19.18 7.62 8.10
N ASN A 36 19.14 8.93 8.38
CA ASN A 36 17.89 9.70 8.38
C ASN A 36 17.33 9.92 6.97
N TRP A 37 18.20 10.18 5.98
CA TRP A 37 17.77 10.32 4.58
C TRP A 37 17.30 9.00 3.98
N GLY A 38 17.97 7.88 4.28
CA GLY A 38 17.56 6.55 3.82
C GLY A 38 16.18 6.15 4.34
N LYS A 39 15.90 6.41 5.63
CA LYS A 39 14.58 6.20 6.23
C LYS A 39 13.50 7.06 5.57
N ALA A 40 13.81 8.33 5.29
CA ALA A 40 12.87 9.26 4.67
C ALA A 40 12.48 8.84 3.26
N ILE A 41 13.47 8.47 2.44
CA ILE A 41 13.24 8.03 1.06
C ILE A 41 12.50 6.69 1.04
N GLY A 42 12.89 5.74 1.89
CA GLY A 42 12.23 4.43 1.99
C GLY A 42 10.77 4.55 2.41
N ALA A 43 10.48 5.37 3.43
CA ALA A 43 9.10 5.63 3.87
C ALA A 43 8.29 6.37 2.80
N GLY A 44 8.87 7.38 2.14
CA GLY A 44 8.20 8.11 1.06
C GLY A 44 7.83 7.21 -0.13
N LEU A 45 8.74 6.33 -0.54
CA LEU A 45 8.48 5.37 -1.63
C LEU A 45 7.43 4.33 -1.24
N ALA A 46 7.50 3.77 -0.04
CA ALA A 46 6.51 2.81 0.44
C ALA A 46 5.10 3.42 0.50
N CYS A 47 4.96 4.61 1.07
CA CYS A 47 3.69 5.34 1.13
C CYS A 47 3.18 5.71 -0.27
N GLY A 48 4.06 6.20 -1.15
CA GLY A 48 3.70 6.58 -2.52
C GLY A 48 3.19 5.38 -3.34
N LEU A 49 3.88 4.24 -3.27
CA LEU A 49 3.46 3.02 -3.96
C LEU A 49 2.14 2.47 -3.40
N ALA A 50 1.95 2.54 -2.08
CA ALA A 50 0.69 2.15 -1.45
C ALA A 50 -0.49 3.04 -1.92
N ALA A 51 -0.29 4.36 -1.99
CA ALA A 51 -1.29 5.30 -2.47
C ALA A 51 -1.66 5.05 -3.95
N ILE A 52 -0.67 4.79 -4.81
CA ILE A 52 -0.92 4.42 -6.22
C ILE A 52 -1.72 3.12 -6.30
N GLY A 53 -1.33 2.10 -5.53
CA GLY A 53 -2.02 0.81 -5.48
C GLY A 53 -3.49 0.95 -5.07
N ALA A 54 -3.76 1.75 -4.03
CA ALA A 54 -5.12 2.03 -3.57
C ALA A 54 -5.93 2.81 -4.59
N GLY A 55 -5.37 3.88 -5.18
CA GLY A 55 -6.04 4.69 -6.19
C GLY A 55 -6.47 3.86 -7.40
N VAL A 56 -5.58 3.00 -7.92
CA VAL A 56 -5.91 2.10 -9.04
C VAL A 56 -6.94 1.05 -8.64
N GLY A 57 -6.83 0.47 -7.45
CA GLY A 57 -7.78 -0.52 -6.94
C GLY A 57 -9.20 0.03 -6.80
N ILE A 58 -9.34 1.16 -6.11
CA ILE A 58 -10.62 1.83 -5.86
C ILE A 58 -11.21 2.36 -7.17
N GLY A 59 -10.39 2.92 -8.06
CA GLY A 59 -10.84 3.38 -9.38
C GLY A 59 -11.49 2.27 -10.21
N ARG A 60 -10.90 1.07 -10.22
CA ARG A 60 -11.48 -0.10 -10.91
C ARG A 60 -12.77 -0.60 -10.24
N ILE A 61 -12.80 -0.62 -8.91
CA ILE A 61 -14.00 -1.00 -8.14
C ILE A 61 -15.15 -0.03 -8.46
N GLY A 62 -14.90 1.28 -8.38
CA GLY A 62 -15.89 2.32 -8.67
C GLY A 62 -16.38 2.28 -10.12
N GLY A 63 -15.47 2.15 -11.09
CA GLY A 63 -15.84 2.04 -12.50
C GLY A 63 -16.75 0.84 -12.78
N SER A 64 -16.38 -0.34 -12.28
CA SER A 64 -17.18 -1.56 -12.44
C SER A 64 -18.53 -1.47 -11.74
N ALA A 65 -18.59 -0.81 -10.58
CA ALA A 65 -19.82 -0.59 -9.84
C ALA A 65 -20.79 0.31 -10.60
N VAL A 66 -20.32 1.43 -11.14
CA VAL A 66 -21.15 2.35 -11.94
C VAL A 66 -21.71 1.65 -13.18
N GLU A 67 -20.89 0.88 -13.88
CA GLU A 67 -21.32 0.11 -15.06
C GLU A 67 -22.37 -0.97 -14.70
N SER A 68 -22.20 -1.61 -13.54
CA SER A 68 -23.15 -2.61 -13.03
C SER A 68 -24.48 -1.97 -12.61
N ILE A 69 -24.44 -0.80 -11.97
CA ILE A 69 -25.63 -0.03 -11.57
C ILE A 69 -26.40 0.43 -12.83
N ALA A 70 -25.69 0.86 -13.87
CA ALA A 70 -26.33 1.27 -15.13
C ALA A 70 -27.08 0.12 -15.82
N ARG A 71 -26.59 -1.13 -15.70
CA ARG A 71 -27.26 -2.32 -16.27
C ARG A 71 -28.39 -2.84 -15.39
N GLN A 72 -28.28 -2.69 -14.07
CA GLN A 72 -29.23 -3.23 -13.10
C GLN A 72 -29.54 -2.19 -12.01
N PRO A 73 -30.36 -1.17 -12.31
CA PRO A 73 -30.65 -0.08 -11.38
C PRO A 73 -31.37 -0.56 -10.12
N GLU A 74 -32.16 -1.64 -10.22
CA GLU A 74 -32.85 -2.28 -9.09
C GLU A 74 -31.89 -2.79 -8.00
N MET A 75 -30.65 -3.12 -8.39
CA MET A 75 -29.62 -3.63 -7.49
C MET A 75 -28.67 -2.55 -6.99
N ALA A 76 -28.94 -1.26 -7.28
CA ALA A 76 -27.99 -0.18 -7.06
C ALA A 76 -27.47 -0.09 -5.62
N THR A 77 -28.37 -0.18 -4.64
CA THR A 77 -28.01 -0.12 -3.21
C THR A 77 -27.10 -1.29 -2.82
N ARG A 78 -27.37 -2.50 -3.30
CA ARG A 78 -26.55 -3.69 -2.98
C ARG A 78 -25.17 -3.59 -3.61
N ILE A 79 -25.09 -3.10 -4.85
CA ILE A 79 -23.82 -2.86 -5.55
C ILE A 79 -23.01 -1.78 -4.83
N PHE A 80 -23.64 -0.67 -4.43
CA PHE A 80 -22.98 0.42 -3.71
C PHE A 80 -22.42 -0.04 -2.35
N ILE A 81 -23.18 -0.83 -1.58
CA ILE A 81 -22.71 -1.38 -0.30
C ILE A 81 -21.46 -2.25 -0.54
N ASN A 82 -21.50 -3.16 -1.51
CA ASN A 82 -20.35 -4.01 -1.82
C ASN A 82 -19.16 -3.18 -2.33
N MET A 83 -19.39 -2.15 -3.14
CA MET A 83 -18.37 -1.24 -3.64
C MET A 83 -17.63 -0.55 -2.47
N ILE A 84 -18.38 0.06 -1.54
CA ILE A 84 -17.79 0.75 -0.38
C ILE A 84 -17.10 -0.23 0.57
N LEU A 85 -17.65 -1.43 0.79
CA LEU A 85 -17.00 -2.46 1.60
C LEU A 85 -15.63 -2.84 1.02
N THR A 86 -15.59 -3.06 -0.30
CA THR A 86 -14.34 -3.43 -0.98
C THR A 86 -13.35 -2.27 -1.01
N ALA A 87 -13.82 -1.04 -1.26
CA ALA A 87 -13.01 0.16 -1.21
C ALA A 87 -12.43 0.42 0.20
N ALA A 88 -13.22 0.22 1.26
CA ALA A 88 -12.77 0.38 2.64
C ALA A 88 -11.67 -0.63 3.02
N LEU A 89 -11.73 -1.86 2.51
CA LEU A 89 -10.67 -2.85 2.71
C LEU A 89 -9.35 -2.43 2.02
N VAL A 90 -9.45 -1.86 0.82
CA VAL A 90 -8.28 -1.32 0.10
C VAL A 90 -7.68 -0.11 0.83
N GLU A 91 -8.52 0.82 1.27
CA GLU A 91 -8.11 1.97 2.08
C GLU A 91 -7.46 1.55 3.41
N GLY A 92 -7.99 0.52 4.07
CA GLY A 92 -7.42 0.00 5.31
C GLY A 92 -5.93 -0.38 5.15
N VAL A 93 -5.58 -1.07 4.06
CA VAL A 93 -4.19 -1.47 3.77
C VAL A 93 -3.32 -0.26 3.44
N ALA A 94 -3.83 0.71 2.67
CA ALA A 94 -3.08 1.93 2.36
C ALA A 94 -2.81 2.78 3.60
N LEU A 95 -3.80 2.94 4.48
CA LEU A 95 -3.63 3.66 5.75
C LEU A 95 -2.62 2.96 6.67
N PHE A 96 -2.57 1.62 6.70
CA PHE A 96 -1.51 0.92 7.42
C PHE A 96 -0.11 1.27 6.91
N ALA A 97 0.08 1.35 5.58
CA ALA A 97 1.37 1.74 5.01
C ALA A 97 1.75 3.18 5.37
N VAL A 98 0.79 4.11 5.32
CA VAL A 98 1.01 5.52 5.71
C VAL A 98 1.34 5.64 7.21
N VAL A 99 0.61 4.95 8.07
CA VAL A 99 0.86 4.95 9.53
C VAL A 99 2.22 4.34 9.85
N ALA A 100 2.57 3.21 9.24
CA ALA A 100 3.88 2.60 9.42
C ALA A 100 5.02 3.52 8.96
N GLY A 101 4.85 4.19 7.81
CA GLY A 101 5.79 5.20 7.33
C GLY A 101 5.92 6.38 8.29
N PHE A 102 4.80 6.92 8.79
CA PHE A 102 4.78 8.03 9.74
C PHE A 102 5.47 7.70 11.07
N LEU A 103 5.28 6.49 11.60
CA LEU A 103 5.92 6.04 12.83
C LEU A 103 7.45 5.92 12.68
N ASN A 104 7.95 5.63 11.49
CA ASN A 104 9.38 5.49 11.22
C ASN A 104 10.15 6.83 11.18
N PHE A 105 9.46 7.96 11.27
CA PHE A 105 10.04 9.31 11.31
C PHE A 105 10.23 9.89 12.74
N LYS A 106 9.75 9.20 13.78
CA LYS A 106 10.05 9.54 15.18
C LYS A 106 11.34 8.89 15.64
#